data_AF-A0A843HSX9-F1
#
_entry.id   AF-A0A843HSX9-F1
#
_cell.length_a   1.000
_cell.length_b   1.000
_cell.length_c   1.000
_cell.angle_alpha   90.00
_cell.angle_beta   90.00
_cell.angle_gamma   90.00
#
_symmetry.space_group_name_H-M   'P 1'
#
loop_
_entity.id
_entity.type
_entity.pdbx_description
1 polymer ?
#
loop_
_entity_poly.entity_id
_entity_poly.type
_entity_poly.pdbx_seq_one_letter_code
_entity_poly.pdbx_strand_id
1 'polypeptide(L)'
;MNKRFLALTLFGISLFLLLSSVSAEEIGSDDSNANIEVFSQEQSIDTSEVSSDDANSDISLDEDTESNSNETNNSSIDSSKTPYKFSSAKNISTTYGKKAKFSVKVLNNEGKAINHTLVTFKVSGKTYNRYTNVSGIAYLYLNLNAGKYAIKYNASGISGKNYCTVKNYYKITNYKWKSGANVLKNKRIKANVPNSALVRKIIKFAKSGTPVIKFKGGKGKVVFITVGCHGNEIPSQVAAMKLIKYLETHYINGTVYVMPFMNPKGTAANVRDYKGIHLNKKANKKGTISY
;
A
#
# COMPACT_ATOMS: atom_id res chain seq x y z
N MET A 1 26.14 -61.97 19.93
CA MET A 1 26.04 -60.52 20.22
C MET A 1 24.63 -60.10 19.84
N ASN A 2 23.62 -60.01 20.71
CA ASN A 2 23.51 -59.38 22.04
C ASN A 2 23.65 -57.85 22.04
N LYS A 3 22.51 -57.18 22.31
CA LYS A 3 22.33 -55.79 22.81
C LYS A 3 22.54 -54.66 21.76
N ARG A 4 21.71 -53.62 21.68
CA ARG A 4 20.61 -53.15 22.56
C ARG A 4 19.58 -52.28 21.81
N PHE A 5 18.30 -52.41 22.17
CA PHE A 5 17.32 -51.34 22.01
C PHE A 5 17.71 -50.14 22.90
N LEU A 6 17.44 -48.91 22.45
CA LEU A 6 17.32 -47.76 23.34
C LEU A 6 16.25 -46.80 22.80
N ALA A 7 15.10 -46.79 23.44
CA ALA A 7 14.16 -45.68 23.37
C ALA A 7 14.45 -44.75 24.55
N LEU A 8 14.58 -43.45 24.31
CA LEU A 8 14.46 -42.45 25.36
C LEU A 8 13.83 -41.17 24.79
N THR A 9 12.62 -40.89 25.22
CA THR A 9 11.95 -39.59 25.09
C THR A 9 12.55 -38.60 26.09
N LEU A 10 12.74 -37.34 25.69
CA LEU A 10 12.32 -36.20 26.54
C LEU A 10 12.23 -34.87 25.77
N PHE A 11 11.46 -33.95 26.35
CA PHE A 11 11.14 -32.60 25.88
C PHE A 11 12.35 -31.65 25.95
N GLY A 12 12.37 -30.63 25.07
CA GLY A 12 13.42 -29.60 25.06
C GLY A 12 13.08 -28.40 24.18
N ILE A 13 12.13 -27.57 24.60
CA ILE A 13 11.83 -26.30 23.92
C ILE A 13 12.97 -25.32 24.20
N SER A 14 13.64 -24.80 23.17
CA SER A 14 14.43 -23.58 23.28
C SER A 14 14.04 -22.58 22.19
N LEU A 15 13.41 -21.50 22.66
CA LEU A 15 12.93 -20.36 21.90
C LEU A 15 14.08 -19.36 21.72
N PHE A 16 14.57 -19.17 20.50
CA PHE A 16 15.52 -18.08 20.19
C PHE A 16 14.86 -17.00 19.33
N LEU A 17 14.29 -15.99 20.01
CA LEU A 17 13.82 -14.75 19.40
C LEU A 17 14.95 -13.72 19.42
N LEU A 18 15.58 -13.48 18.26
CA LEU A 18 16.42 -12.29 18.09
C LEU A 18 15.54 -11.09 17.69
N LEU A 19 15.19 -10.30 18.70
CA LEU A 19 14.69 -8.94 18.55
C LEU A 19 15.88 -7.99 18.47
N SER A 20 16.12 -7.37 17.31
CA SER A 20 16.91 -6.14 17.21
C SER A 20 15.98 -4.93 17.11
N SER A 21 15.63 -4.38 18.26
CA SER A 21 15.10 -3.02 18.34
C SER A 21 16.21 -2.01 18.04
N VAL A 22 15.96 -1.07 17.14
CA VAL A 22 16.77 0.15 16.98
C VAL A 22 15.87 1.32 17.32
N SER A 23 16.34 2.18 18.23
CA SER A 23 15.61 3.34 18.71
C SER A 23 15.45 4.41 17.61
N ALA A 24 14.44 5.26 17.77
CA ALA A 24 14.46 6.59 17.18
C ALA A 24 15.27 7.52 18.10
N GLU A 25 15.85 8.58 17.53
CA GLU A 25 16.53 9.64 18.26
C GLU A 25 16.18 10.97 17.60
N GLU A 26 16.08 12.04 18.40
CA GLU A 26 15.40 13.27 18.02
C GLU A 26 16.29 14.35 17.36
N ILE A 27 15.61 15.14 16.53
CA ILE A 27 15.80 16.56 16.20
C ILE A 27 17.05 17.24 16.76
N GLY A 28 17.97 17.61 15.85
CA GLY A 28 18.83 18.78 16.00
C GLY A 28 18.43 19.84 14.97
N SER A 29 18.21 21.07 15.42
CA SER A 29 17.85 22.22 14.59
C SER A 29 19.08 22.88 13.97
N ASP A 30 19.00 23.31 12.71
CA ASP A 30 19.64 24.56 12.30
C ASP A 30 18.84 25.26 11.19
N ASP A 31 18.88 26.59 11.18
CA ASP A 31 18.02 27.48 10.40
C ASP A 31 18.79 28.14 9.24
N SER A 32 18.16 28.23 8.06
CA SER A 32 18.59 29.17 7.01
C SER A 32 17.43 29.51 6.08
N ASN A 33 16.63 30.48 6.52
CA ASN A 33 15.57 31.11 5.74
C ASN A 33 16.08 31.69 4.40
N ALA A 34 15.33 31.44 3.32
CA ALA A 34 15.33 32.26 2.11
C ALA A 34 13.90 32.26 1.50
N ASN A 35 13.20 33.39 1.68
CA ASN A 35 11.78 33.56 1.33
C ASN A 35 11.52 33.46 -0.18
N ILE A 36 10.42 32.79 -0.56
CA ILE A 36 9.54 33.20 -1.67
C ILE A 36 8.09 33.00 -1.23
N GLU A 37 7.27 34.02 -1.44
CA GLU A 37 5.93 34.14 -0.87
C GLU A 37 4.85 33.29 -1.57
N VAL A 38 4.07 32.62 -0.72
CA VAL A 38 2.61 32.40 -0.76
C VAL A 38 1.85 32.73 -2.05
N PHE A 39 1.11 31.72 -2.58
CA PHE A 39 -0.30 31.93 -2.95
C PHE A 39 -1.13 30.63 -2.78
N SER A 40 -2.16 30.74 -1.93
CA SER A 40 -3.40 29.96 -1.71
C SER A 40 -3.76 28.74 -2.60
N GLN A 41 -4.56 27.76 -2.15
CA GLN A 41 -5.22 27.49 -0.85
C GLN A 41 -5.58 25.98 -0.80
N GLU A 42 -5.51 25.34 0.37
CA GLU A 42 -6.24 24.08 0.63
C GLU A 42 -7.64 24.41 1.19
N GLN A 43 -8.63 23.59 0.87
CA GLN A 43 -9.94 23.65 1.50
C GLN A 43 -10.44 22.23 1.83
N SER A 44 -10.29 21.86 3.09
CA SER A 44 -11.03 20.77 3.71
C SER A 44 -12.37 21.29 4.21
N ILE A 45 -13.43 20.52 4.02
CA ILE A 45 -14.73 20.77 4.63
C ILE A 45 -15.02 19.60 5.58
N ASP A 46 -15.05 19.93 6.87
CA ASP A 46 -15.68 19.13 7.91
C ASP A 46 -16.99 19.83 8.29
N THR A 47 -18.02 19.07 8.63
CA THR A 47 -19.33 19.60 9.02
C THR A 47 -19.92 18.74 10.13
N SER A 48 -19.76 19.21 11.36
CA SER A 48 -20.49 18.74 12.53
C SER A 48 -21.18 19.95 13.18
N GLU A 49 -22.50 19.89 13.32
CA GLU A 49 -23.38 20.73 14.16
C GLU A 49 -24.84 20.28 13.87
N VAL A 50 -25.83 20.33 14.78
CA VAL A 50 -25.87 20.82 16.18
C VAL A 50 -27.09 20.19 16.92
N SER A 51 -27.10 20.29 18.26
CA SER A 51 -28.28 20.22 19.19
C SER A 51 -29.18 18.95 19.16
N SER A 52 -30.02 18.58 20.13
CA SER A 52 -30.28 18.89 21.56
C SER A 52 -31.31 17.81 22.05
N ASP A 53 -31.93 17.75 23.24
CA ASP A 53 -32.12 18.63 24.42
C ASP A 53 -32.06 17.78 25.72
N ASP A 54 -32.38 18.39 26.88
CA ASP A 54 -32.43 17.83 28.24
C ASP A 54 -33.65 16.92 28.54
N ALA A 55 -33.55 16.08 29.59
CA ALA A 55 -34.43 16.15 30.79
C ALA A 55 -34.06 15.12 31.87
N ASN A 56 -34.34 15.46 33.14
CA ASN A 56 -33.92 14.77 34.35
C ASN A 56 -35.10 14.05 35.06
N SER A 57 -34.84 12.93 35.76
CA SER A 57 -35.71 12.45 36.85
C SER A 57 -35.01 11.43 37.75
N ASP A 58 -34.82 11.79 39.02
CA ASP A 58 -34.36 10.90 40.10
C ASP A 58 -35.39 9.81 40.43
N ILE A 59 -34.92 8.67 40.96
CA ILE A 59 -35.32 8.12 42.28
C ILE A 59 -34.46 6.90 42.63
N SER A 60 -34.20 6.73 43.93
CA SER A 60 -33.27 5.76 44.53
C SER A 60 -33.95 4.78 45.48
N LEU A 61 -33.21 3.71 45.83
CA LEU A 61 -33.54 2.67 46.84
C LEU A 61 -34.62 1.66 46.35
N ASP A 62 -34.48 0.35 46.52
CA ASP A 62 -34.01 -0.38 47.71
C ASP A 62 -32.97 -1.49 47.42
N GLU A 63 -32.10 -1.73 48.39
CA GLU A 63 -31.38 -3.00 48.56
C GLU A 63 -32.22 -3.89 49.50
N ASP A 64 -32.44 -5.17 49.17
CA ASP A 64 -32.38 -6.19 50.23
C ASP A 64 -32.26 -7.66 49.77
N THR A 65 -31.45 -8.39 50.54
CA THR A 65 -31.39 -9.85 50.77
C THR A 65 -31.04 -10.87 49.66
N GLU A 66 -30.17 -11.79 50.09
CA GLU A 66 -29.69 -12.98 49.38
C GLU A 66 -30.77 -14.07 49.25
N SER A 67 -30.64 -14.93 48.23
CA SER A 67 -30.95 -16.35 48.40
C SER A 67 -29.90 -17.22 47.71
N ASN A 68 -29.35 -18.16 48.47
CA ASN A 68 -28.25 -19.02 48.07
C ASN A 68 -28.82 -20.38 47.63
N SER A 69 -28.73 -20.71 46.35
CA SER A 69 -29.03 -22.06 45.84
C SER A 69 -27.83 -22.65 45.10
N ASN A 70 -27.26 -23.71 45.67
CA ASN A 70 -26.32 -24.57 44.98
C ASN A 70 -27.05 -25.34 43.87
N GLU A 71 -27.00 -24.87 42.63
CA GLU A 71 -27.34 -25.70 41.48
C GLU A 71 -26.09 -26.22 40.75
N THR A 72 -26.09 -27.52 40.54
CA THR A 72 -25.14 -28.31 39.77
C THR A 72 -24.77 -27.63 38.44
N ASN A 73 -23.47 -27.35 38.24
CA ASN A 73 -22.92 -26.82 37.00
C ASN A 73 -23.02 -27.83 35.83
N ASN A 74 -24.22 -28.02 35.30
CA ASN A 74 -24.39 -28.56 33.95
C ASN A 74 -24.08 -27.42 32.97
N SER A 75 -22.83 -27.35 32.52
CA SER A 75 -22.31 -26.24 31.71
C SER A 75 -23.01 -26.16 30.36
N SER A 76 -24.14 -25.44 30.33
CA SER A 76 -24.80 -24.98 29.13
C SER A 76 -23.81 -24.10 28.37
N ILE A 77 -23.37 -24.58 27.20
CA ILE A 77 -22.49 -23.81 26.31
C ILE A 77 -23.26 -22.56 25.92
N ASP A 78 -22.81 -21.41 26.43
CA ASP A 78 -23.36 -20.09 26.11
C ASP A 78 -23.29 -19.85 24.58
N SER A 79 -24.41 -20.09 23.90
CA SER A 79 -24.55 -19.92 22.45
C SER A 79 -24.26 -18.48 22.02
N SER A 80 -24.42 -17.50 22.92
CA SER A 80 -24.13 -16.10 22.65
C SER A 80 -22.62 -15.80 22.50
N LYS A 81 -21.74 -16.67 23.03
CA LYS A 81 -20.29 -16.49 23.02
C LYS A 81 -19.52 -17.39 22.07
N THR A 82 -20.18 -18.32 21.38
CA THR A 82 -19.52 -19.28 20.47
C THR A 82 -19.39 -18.72 19.04
N PRO A 83 -18.17 -18.46 18.52
CA PRO A 83 -17.98 -17.98 17.15
C PRO A 83 -18.45 -18.98 16.09
N TYR A 84 -19.40 -18.54 15.26
CA TYR A 84 -20.00 -19.37 14.21
C TYR A 84 -19.65 -18.88 12.81
N LYS A 85 -19.66 -17.56 12.59
CA LYS A 85 -19.46 -16.98 11.25
C LYS A 85 -18.67 -15.68 11.27
N PHE A 86 -17.82 -15.51 10.26
CA PHE A 86 -17.24 -14.21 9.91
C PHE A 86 -18.13 -13.49 8.90
N SER A 87 -18.39 -12.20 9.16
CA SER A 87 -19.07 -11.27 8.25
C SER A 87 -18.19 -10.06 7.95
N SER A 88 -18.57 -9.30 6.91
CA SER A 88 -17.85 -8.10 6.41
C SER A 88 -16.39 -8.30 5.94
N ALA A 89 -15.89 -9.54 5.93
CA ALA A 89 -14.54 -9.89 5.52
C ALA A 89 -14.39 -9.84 3.97
N LYS A 90 -13.95 -8.69 3.45
CA LYS A 90 -13.75 -8.45 2.01
C LYS A 90 -12.27 -8.36 1.66
N ASN A 91 -11.92 -8.66 0.40
CA ASN A 91 -10.58 -8.37 -0.11
C ASN A 91 -10.33 -6.85 -0.10
N ILE A 92 -9.12 -6.43 0.26
CA ILE A 92 -8.75 -5.01 0.36
C ILE A 92 -7.64 -4.67 -0.63
N SER A 93 -7.62 -3.43 -1.12
CA SER A 93 -6.53 -2.91 -1.95
C SER A 93 -6.02 -1.58 -1.42
N THR A 94 -4.71 -1.38 -1.46
CA THR A 94 -4.03 -0.11 -1.16
C THR A 94 -2.90 0.13 -2.16
N THR A 95 -2.12 1.18 -1.93
CA THR A 95 -0.90 1.53 -2.65
C THR A 95 0.27 1.54 -1.67
N TYR A 96 1.46 1.15 -2.12
CA TYR A 96 2.68 1.16 -1.31
C TYR A 96 2.88 2.51 -0.60
N GLY A 97 3.26 2.46 0.69
CA GLY A 97 3.39 3.63 1.55
C GLY A 97 2.09 4.06 2.26
N LYS A 98 0.93 3.49 1.92
CA LYS A 98 -0.33 3.71 2.65
C LYS A 98 -0.73 2.48 3.48
N LYS A 99 -0.99 2.68 4.77
CA LYS A 99 -1.57 1.65 5.66
C LYS A 99 -2.94 1.21 5.13
N ALA A 100 -3.25 -0.09 5.20
CA ALA A 100 -4.56 -0.65 4.84
C ALA A 100 -5.25 -1.27 6.06
N LYS A 101 -6.50 -0.90 6.33
CA LYS A 101 -7.31 -1.52 7.39
C LYS A 101 -7.91 -2.83 6.86
N PHE A 102 -7.70 -3.93 7.57
CA PHE A 102 -8.49 -5.16 7.41
C PHE A 102 -9.32 -5.37 8.67
N SER A 103 -10.57 -5.82 8.51
CA SER A 103 -11.49 -6.07 9.61
C SER A 103 -12.39 -7.26 9.33
N VAL A 104 -12.71 -8.02 10.36
CA VAL A 104 -13.74 -9.07 10.34
C VAL A 104 -14.72 -8.81 11.47
N LYS A 105 -16.00 -9.10 11.25
CA LYS A 105 -17.03 -9.11 12.30
C LYS A 105 -17.37 -10.56 12.65
N VAL A 106 -17.27 -10.91 13.93
CA VAL A 106 -17.54 -12.26 14.45
C VAL A 106 -18.96 -12.33 14.96
N LEU A 107 -19.71 -13.33 14.48
CA LEU A 107 -21.09 -13.58 14.86
C LEU A 107 -21.26 -14.99 15.44
N ASN A 108 -22.21 -15.15 16.35
CA ASN A 108 -22.69 -16.46 16.80
C ASN A 108 -23.66 -17.10 15.78
N ASN A 109 -24.22 -18.26 16.14
CA ASN A 109 -25.20 -19.00 15.34
C ASN A 109 -26.50 -18.21 15.09
N GLU A 110 -26.92 -17.38 16.05
CA GLU A 110 -28.09 -16.47 15.95
C GLU A 110 -27.80 -15.22 15.09
N GLY A 111 -26.55 -14.98 14.68
CA GLY A 111 -26.14 -13.79 13.94
C GLY A 111 -25.85 -12.55 14.82
N LYS A 112 -25.89 -12.68 16.15
CA LYS A 112 -25.50 -11.67 17.13
C LYS A 112 -23.99 -11.47 17.14
N ALA A 113 -23.54 -10.23 17.34
CA ALA A 113 -22.12 -9.88 17.37
C ALA A 113 -21.47 -10.28 18.72
N ILE A 114 -20.30 -10.93 18.67
CA ILE A 114 -19.60 -11.39 19.88
C ILE A 114 -18.45 -10.45 20.24
N ASN A 115 -18.55 -9.79 21.39
CA ASN A 115 -17.50 -8.94 21.98
C ASN A 115 -16.35 -9.79 22.56
N HIS A 116 -15.16 -9.19 22.72
CA HIS A 116 -13.98 -9.76 23.39
C HIS A 116 -13.56 -11.17 22.91
N THR A 117 -13.85 -11.51 21.65
CA THR A 117 -13.41 -12.76 21.02
C THR A 117 -12.01 -12.60 20.44
N LEU A 118 -11.08 -13.49 20.80
CA LEU A 118 -9.76 -13.51 20.20
C LEU A 118 -9.82 -13.94 18.72
N VAL A 119 -9.41 -13.03 17.83
CA VAL A 119 -9.17 -13.29 16.41
C VAL A 119 -7.67 -13.29 16.14
N THR A 120 -7.17 -14.40 15.63
CA THR A 120 -5.77 -14.58 15.22
C THR A 120 -5.64 -14.41 13.72
N PHE A 121 -4.99 -13.34 13.27
CA PHE A 121 -4.69 -13.08 11.86
C PHE A 121 -3.27 -13.53 11.51
N LYS A 122 -3.07 -14.12 10.33
CA LYS A 122 -1.76 -14.48 9.78
C LYS A 122 -1.58 -13.86 8.39
N VAL A 123 -0.57 -13.00 8.23
CA VAL A 123 -0.28 -12.25 6.99
C VAL A 123 1.23 -12.16 6.78
N SER A 124 1.73 -12.53 5.59
CA SER A 124 3.15 -12.43 5.23
C SER A 124 4.11 -13.07 6.26
N GLY A 125 3.73 -14.20 6.83
CA GLY A 125 4.51 -14.92 7.87
C GLY A 125 4.35 -14.37 9.29
N LYS A 126 3.72 -13.21 9.49
CA LYS A 126 3.48 -12.61 10.81
C LYS A 126 2.09 -12.97 11.36
N THR A 127 2.02 -13.18 12.67
CA THR A 127 0.78 -13.44 13.41
C THR A 127 0.37 -12.18 14.19
N TYR A 128 -0.93 -11.88 14.24
CA TYR A 128 -1.49 -10.75 14.97
C TYR A 128 -2.73 -11.20 15.76
N ASN A 129 -2.67 -11.08 17.07
CA ASN A 129 -3.78 -11.38 17.98
C ASN A 129 -4.57 -10.09 18.23
N ARG A 130 -5.89 -10.11 18.04
CA ARG A 130 -6.78 -8.97 18.27
C ARG A 130 -8.10 -9.45 18.84
N TYR A 131 -8.61 -8.76 19.85
CA TYR A 131 -9.94 -9.02 20.39
C TYR A 131 -10.98 -8.24 19.59
N THR A 132 -12.20 -8.79 19.47
CA THR A 132 -13.34 -8.03 18.95
C THR A 132 -13.76 -6.95 19.93
N ASN A 133 -14.24 -5.82 19.40
CA ASN A 133 -14.86 -4.75 20.20
C ASN A 133 -16.34 -5.05 20.51
N VAL A 134 -17.03 -4.11 21.18
CA VAL A 134 -18.47 -4.20 21.50
C VAL A 134 -19.38 -4.50 20.31
N SER A 135 -18.99 -4.09 19.10
CA SER A 135 -19.71 -4.36 17.85
C SER A 135 -19.34 -5.70 17.20
N GLY A 136 -18.55 -6.54 17.87
CA GLY A 136 -18.03 -7.81 17.38
C GLY A 136 -16.94 -7.70 16.31
N ILE A 137 -16.27 -6.55 16.18
CA ILE A 137 -15.31 -6.28 15.10
C ILE A 137 -13.87 -6.37 15.63
N ALA A 138 -13.05 -7.22 15.01
CA ALA A 138 -11.60 -7.23 15.17
C ALA A 138 -10.94 -6.69 13.90
N TYR A 139 -9.91 -5.86 14.05
CA TYR A 139 -9.22 -5.23 12.91
C TYR A 139 -7.70 -5.08 13.12
N LEU A 140 -6.98 -4.90 12.02
CA LEU A 140 -5.56 -4.54 12.03
C LEU A 140 -5.21 -3.62 10.86
N TYR A 141 -4.11 -2.86 11.02
CA TYR A 141 -3.52 -2.06 9.94
C TYR A 141 -2.30 -2.77 9.36
N LEU A 142 -2.33 -3.01 8.05
CA LEU A 142 -1.22 -3.57 7.28
C LEU A 142 -0.39 -2.46 6.64
N ASN A 143 0.93 -2.51 6.85
CA ASN A 143 1.91 -1.72 6.11
C ASN A 143 2.89 -2.70 5.46
N LEU A 144 2.71 -2.96 4.16
CA LEU A 144 3.41 -4.00 3.41
C LEU A 144 4.05 -3.41 2.15
N ASN A 145 5.03 -4.13 1.59
CA ASN A 145 5.53 -3.87 0.25
C ASN A 145 4.44 -4.11 -0.80
N ALA A 146 4.66 -3.69 -2.03
CA ALA A 146 3.80 -4.01 -3.16
C ALA A 146 3.77 -5.53 -3.38
N GLY A 147 2.57 -6.08 -3.57
CA GLY A 147 2.34 -7.52 -3.59
C GLY A 147 0.88 -7.90 -3.38
N LYS A 148 0.58 -9.20 -3.50
CA LYS A 148 -0.72 -9.78 -3.17
C LYS A 148 -0.54 -10.78 -2.02
N TYR A 149 -1.09 -10.46 -0.87
CA TYR A 149 -0.90 -11.22 0.38
C TYR A 149 -2.19 -11.91 0.78
N ALA A 150 -2.13 -13.20 1.09
CA ALA A 150 -3.22 -13.88 1.76
C ALA A 150 -3.28 -13.41 3.23
N ILE A 151 -4.47 -13.01 3.67
CA ILE A 151 -4.81 -12.82 5.07
C ILE A 151 -5.60 -14.05 5.49
N LYS A 152 -5.01 -14.92 6.31
CA LYS A 152 -5.74 -15.98 7.00
C LYS A 152 -6.19 -15.44 8.36
N TYR A 153 -7.36 -15.84 8.84
CA TYR A 153 -7.84 -15.47 10.17
C TYR A 153 -8.66 -16.62 10.79
N ASN A 154 -8.63 -16.71 12.12
CA ASN A 154 -9.29 -17.75 12.90
C ASN A 154 -9.75 -17.20 14.25
N ALA A 155 -10.88 -17.73 14.74
CA ALA A 155 -11.42 -17.50 16.08
C ALA A 155 -12.15 -18.79 16.49
N SER A 156 -11.86 -19.34 17.67
CA SER A 156 -12.52 -20.53 18.25
C SER A 156 -12.89 -21.63 17.23
N GLY A 157 -11.90 -22.10 16.46
CA GLY A 157 -12.08 -23.18 15.47
C GLY A 157 -12.52 -22.73 14.07
N ILE A 158 -13.39 -21.71 13.93
CA ILE A 158 -13.77 -21.20 12.59
C ILE A 158 -12.62 -20.45 11.92
N SER A 159 -12.47 -20.56 10.60
CA SER A 159 -11.40 -19.88 9.86
C SER A 159 -11.88 -19.25 8.56
N GLY A 160 -11.12 -18.28 8.06
CA GLY A 160 -11.38 -17.60 6.79
C GLY A 160 -10.12 -17.06 6.12
N LYS A 161 -10.28 -16.63 4.87
CA LYS A 161 -9.18 -16.17 4.02
C LYS A 161 -9.64 -15.06 3.06
N ASN A 162 -8.97 -13.93 3.12
CA ASN A 162 -9.07 -12.84 2.14
C ASN A 162 -7.68 -12.50 1.57
N TYR A 163 -7.64 -11.50 0.69
CA TYR A 163 -6.41 -10.95 0.14
C TYR A 163 -6.27 -9.45 0.39
N CYS A 164 -5.05 -9.02 0.71
CA CYS A 164 -4.63 -7.64 0.60
C CYS A 164 -3.76 -7.47 -0.66
N THR A 165 -4.15 -6.56 -1.53
CA THR A 165 -3.37 -6.16 -2.71
C THR A 165 -2.75 -4.79 -2.48
N VAL A 166 -1.43 -4.71 -2.47
CA VAL A 166 -0.68 -3.45 -2.40
C VAL A 166 -0.12 -3.16 -3.79
N LYS A 167 -0.64 -2.13 -4.46
CA LYS A 167 -0.15 -1.67 -5.76
C LYS A 167 1.15 -0.89 -5.60
N ASN A 168 1.96 -0.82 -6.65
CA ASN A 168 3.10 0.10 -6.70
C ASN A 168 2.62 1.54 -6.51
N TYR A 169 3.30 2.31 -5.66
CA TYR A 169 3.20 3.77 -5.68
C TYR A 169 3.78 4.29 -6.99
N TYR A 170 3.19 5.34 -7.56
CA TYR A 170 3.82 6.07 -8.65
C TYR A 170 3.72 7.59 -8.51
N LYS A 171 4.72 8.31 -9.03
CA LYS A 171 4.74 9.77 -9.19
C LYS A 171 5.28 10.11 -10.57
N ILE A 172 4.65 11.07 -11.24
CA ILE A 172 5.17 11.65 -12.49
C ILE A 172 5.81 12.99 -12.16
N THR A 173 7.07 13.16 -12.54
CA THR A 173 7.77 14.45 -12.57
C THR A 173 7.88 14.88 -14.04
N ASN A 174 7.68 16.15 -14.34
CA ASN A 174 7.78 16.66 -15.72
C ASN A 174 8.81 17.79 -15.80
N TYR A 175 9.99 17.50 -16.32
CA TYR A 175 11.12 18.41 -16.35
C TYR A 175 10.95 19.47 -17.44
N LYS A 176 11.09 20.75 -17.08
CA LYS A 176 10.76 21.90 -17.93
C LYS A 176 11.93 22.38 -18.79
N TRP A 177 12.74 21.47 -19.32
CA TRP A 177 13.95 21.73 -20.12
C TRP A 177 13.68 22.25 -21.54
N LYS A 178 12.57 22.97 -21.77
CA LYS A 178 12.10 23.46 -23.08
C LYS A 178 12.03 22.36 -24.17
N SER A 179 11.96 21.09 -23.76
CA SER A 179 12.06 19.87 -24.58
C SER A 179 10.72 19.37 -25.12
N GLY A 180 9.60 19.87 -24.59
CA GLY A 180 8.26 19.34 -24.83
C GLY A 180 7.75 19.48 -26.26
N ALA A 181 7.00 18.48 -26.71
CA ALA A 181 6.27 18.45 -27.97
C ALA A 181 5.18 17.35 -27.95
N ASN A 182 4.22 17.43 -28.88
CA ASN A 182 3.25 16.35 -29.08
C ASN A 182 3.92 15.15 -29.77
N VAL A 183 4.43 14.19 -28.99
CA VAL A 183 5.07 12.96 -29.48
C VAL A 183 4.19 12.13 -30.42
N LEU A 184 2.86 12.28 -30.37
CA LEU A 184 1.92 11.63 -31.29
C LEU A 184 1.93 12.19 -32.73
N LYS A 185 2.68 13.27 -33.00
CA LYS A 185 3.00 13.68 -34.38
C LYS A 185 3.83 12.61 -35.10
N ASN A 186 4.61 11.81 -34.36
CA ASN A 186 5.29 10.65 -34.90
C ASN A 186 4.29 9.50 -35.14
N LYS A 187 4.07 9.18 -36.42
CA LYS A 187 3.12 8.12 -36.84
C LYS A 187 3.44 6.76 -36.23
N ARG A 188 4.72 6.40 -36.09
CA ARG A 188 5.16 5.10 -35.50
C ARG A 188 4.89 5.04 -34.00
N ILE A 189 5.10 6.13 -33.27
CA ILE A 189 4.68 6.24 -31.86
C ILE A 189 3.16 6.12 -31.75
N LYS A 190 2.40 6.93 -32.52
CA LYS A 190 0.92 6.95 -32.49
C LYS A 190 0.32 5.55 -32.70
N ALA A 191 0.84 4.79 -33.66
CA ALA A 191 0.38 3.43 -33.96
C ALA A 191 0.70 2.39 -32.86
N ASN A 192 1.65 2.67 -31.96
CA ASN A 192 2.16 1.70 -30.99
C ASN A 192 1.96 2.12 -29.51
N VAL A 193 1.17 3.17 -29.25
CA VAL A 193 0.83 3.57 -27.87
C VAL A 193 -0.01 2.46 -27.22
N PRO A 194 0.45 1.85 -26.10
CA PRO A 194 -0.37 0.86 -25.41
C PRO A 194 -1.59 1.52 -24.77
N ASN A 195 -2.77 0.88 -24.86
CA ASN A 195 -3.98 1.37 -24.20
C ASN A 195 -3.79 1.33 -22.66
N SER A 196 -3.53 2.50 -22.07
CA SER A 196 -3.38 2.76 -20.64
C SER A 196 -3.70 4.24 -20.35
N ALA A 197 -4.41 4.50 -19.26
CA ALA A 197 -4.67 5.87 -18.79
C ALA A 197 -3.39 6.56 -18.30
N LEU A 198 -2.49 5.81 -17.67
CA LEU A 198 -1.20 6.31 -17.17
C LEU A 198 -0.27 6.70 -18.32
N VAL A 199 -0.18 5.88 -19.36
CA VAL A 199 0.62 6.18 -20.56
C VAL A 199 0.06 7.40 -21.30
N ARG A 200 -1.28 7.52 -21.43
CA ARG A 200 -1.92 8.75 -21.97
C ARG A 200 -1.58 9.99 -21.14
N LYS A 201 -1.55 9.89 -19.80
CA LYS A 201 -1.15 11.00 -18.90
C LYS A 201 0.31 11.42 -19.13
N ILE A 202 1.22 10.47 -19.30
CA ILE A 202 2.64 10.73 -19.62
C ILE A 202 2.80 11.40 -20.99
N ILE A 203 2.08 10.95 -22.01
CA ILE A 203 2.05 11.59 -23.34
C ILE A 203 1.50 13.03 -23.26
N LYS A 204 0.51 13.30 -22.38
CA LYS A 204 0.05 14.68 -22.12
C LYS A 204 1.16 15.53 -21.50
N PHE A 205 1.91 15.01 -20.52
CA PHE A 205 3.05 15.73 -19.94
C PHE A 205 4.16 16.03 -20.96
N ALA A 206 4.45 15.09 -21.86
CA ALA A 206 5.44 15.25 -22.94
C ALA A 206 5.20 16.48 -23.84
N LYS A 207 3.95 16.96 -23.95
CA LYS A 207 3.64 18.22 -24.66
C LYS A 207 4.32 19.46 -24.06
N SER A 208 4.72 19.40 -22.79
CA SER A 208 5.14 20.57 -21.99
C SER A 208 6.46 20.38 -21.22
N GLY A 209 7.20 19.30 -21.50
CA GLY A 209 8.45 18.95 -20.81
C GLY A 209 8.88 17.51 -21.09
N THR A 210 9.94 17.06 -20.43
CA THR A 210 10.41 15.66 -20.44
C THR A 210 9.80 14.92 -19.24
N PRO A 211 8.87 13.97 -19.44
CA PRO A 211 8.24 13.26 -18.34
C PRO A 211 9.11 12.10 -17.85
N VAL A 212 9.20 11.96 -16.53
CA VAL A 212 9.76 10.79 -15.84
C VAL A 212 8.70 10.26 -14.89
N ILE A 213 8.42 8.97 -14.96
CA ILE A 213 7.59 8.28 -13.97
C ILE A 213 8.46 7.45 -13.03
N LYS A 214 8.29 7.68 -11.73
CA LYS A 214 8.82 6.86 -10.65
C LYS A 214 7.75 5.85 -10.23
N PHE A 215 8.07 4.57 -10.22
CA PHE A 215 7.35 3.52 -9.50
C PHE A 215 8.14 3.12 -8.25
N LYS A 216 7.47 2.86 -7.12
CA LYS A 216 8.08 2.30 -5.92
C LYS A 216 7.16 1.26 -5.28
N GLY A 217 7.71 0.10 -4.98
CA GLY A 217 6.97 -1.01 -4.36
C GLY A 217 7.67 -1.65 -3.16
N GLY A 218 8.89 -1.22 -2.79
CA GLY A 218 9.54 -1.77 -1.60
C GLY A 218 10.86 -1.12 -1.22
N LYS A 219 11.55 -1.73 -0.26
CA LYS A 219 12.96 -1.47 0.08
C LYS A 219 13.82 -2.39 -0.79
N GLY A 220 14.50 -1.84 -1.78
CA GLY A 220 15.27 -2.60 -2.77
C GLY A 220 16.00 -1.67 -3.74
N LYS A 221 16.63 -2.27 -4.76
CA LYS A 221 17.45 -1.55 -5.76
C LYS A 221 16.67 -0.43 -6.47
N VAL A 222 17.41 0.56 -6.94
CA VAL A 222 16.91 1.64 -7.80
C VAL A 222 17.38 1.37 -9.23
N VAL A 223 16.46 1.43 -10.19
CA VAL A 223 16.77 1.33 -11.62
C VAL A 223 16.27 2.59 -12.31
N PHE A 224 17.08 3.18 -13.20
CA PHE A 224 16.67 4.30 -14.05
C PHE A 224 16.76 3.87 -15.52
N ILE A 225 15.65 4.01 -16.25
CA ILE A 225 15.54 3.66 -17.66
C ILE A 225 15.29 4.94 -18.44
N THR A 226 16.27 5.36 -19.24
CA THR A 226 16.14 6.48 -20.19
C THR A 226 16.13 5.96 -21.62
N VAL A 227 15.23 6.49 -22.45
CA VAL A 227 15.10 6.15 -23.88
C VAL A 227 14.67 7.38 -24.69
N GLY A 228 14.88 7.33 -26.00
CA GLY A 228 14.58 8.46 -26.88
C GLY A 228 15.60 9.60 -26.76
N CYS A 229 16.88 9.28 -26.52
CA CYS A 229 17.99 10.23 -26.65
C CYS A 229 18.05 10.75 -28.10
N HIS A 230 17.97 9.82 -29.05
CA HIS A 230 17.67 10.09 -30.45
C HIS A 230 16.17 9.87 -30.69
N GLY A 231 15.51 10.86 -31.29
CA GLY A 231 14.06 10.84 -31.45
C GLY A 231 13.53 9.81 -32.44
N ASN A 232 14.36 9.37 -33.39
CA ASN A 232 14.05 8.34 -34.38
C ASN A 232 14.23 6.89 -33.88
N GLU A 233 14.77 6.67 -32.68
CA GLU A 233 14.89 5.35 -32.05
C GLU A 233 13.55 4.95 -31.41
N ILE A 234 12.58 4.58 -32.25
CA ILE A 234 11.19 4.34 -31.83
C ILE A 234 10.98 3.07 -30.98
N PRO A 235 11.62 1.91 -31.26
CA PRO A 235 11.33 0.67 -30.55
C PRO A 235 11.56 0.75 -29.02
N SER A 236 12.61 1.43 -28.58
CA SER A 236 12.94 1.60 -27.15
C SER A 236 11.92 2.49 -26.42
N GLN A 237 11.44 3.55 -27.06
CA GLN A 237 10.39 4.44 -26.54
C GLN A 237 9.04 3.70 -26.41
N VAL A 238 8.69 2.87 -27.40
CA VAL A 238 7.51 2.00 -27.34
C VAL A 238 7.66 0.95 -26.23
N ALA A 239 8.83 0.33 -26.10
CA ALA A 239 9.12 -0.63 -25.03
C ALA A 239 8.99 0.01 -23.63
N ALA A 240 9.49 1.23 -23.44
CA ALA A 240 9.33 1.98 -22.19
C ALA A 240 7.86 2.27 -21.86
N MET A 241 7.03 2.65 -22.85
CA MET A 241 5.58 2.80 -22.64
C MET A 241 4.91 1.47 -22.26
N LYS A 242 5.31 0.35 -22.88
CA LYS A 242 4.81 -0.99 -22.54
C LYS A 242 5.23 -1.41 -21.12
N LEU A 243 6.47 -1.11 -20.71
CA LEU A 243 6.96 -1.33 -19.35
C LEU A 243 6.17 -0.51 -18.32
N ILE A 244 5.89 0.76 -18.62
CA ILE A 244 5.05 1.61 -17.74
C ILE A 244 3.67 0.98 -17.55
N LYS A 245 3.04 0.49 -18.62
CA LYS A 245 1.76 -0.24 -18.52
C LYS A 245 1.89 -1.54 -17.71
N TYR A 246 2.97 -2.29 -17.90
CA TYR A 246 3.24 -3.52 -17.15
C TYR A 246 3.35 -3.26 -15.63
N LEU A 247 4.03 -2.18 -15.23
CA LEU A 247 4.22 -1.77 -13.84
C LEU A 247 2.94 -1.22 -13.15
N GLU A 248 1.84 -1.03 -13.88
CA GLU A 248 0.52 -0.73 -13.28
C GLU A 248 -0.06 -1.92 -12.50
N THR A 249 0.29 -3.15 -12.90
CA THR A 249 -0.25 -4.40 -12.32
C THR A 249 0.82 -5.35 -11.75
N HIS A 250 2.09 -5.21 -12.15
CA HIS A 250 3.19 -6.06 -11.69
C HIS A 250 3.99 -5.39 -10.58
N TYR A 251 3.99 -6.02 -9.40
CA TYR A 251 4.63 -5.48 -8.20
C TYR A 251 6.16 -5.54 -8.28
N ILE A 252 6.83 -4.53 -7.74
CA ILE A 252 8.31 -4.47 -7.70
C ILE A 252 8.83 -4.37 -6.26
N ASN A 253 9.99 -4.98 -5.97
CA ASN A 253 10.72 -4.70 -4.73
C ASN A 253 11.86 -3.70 -4.99
N GLY A 254 11.64 -2.43 -4.65
CA GLY A 254 12.57 -1.34 -4.93
C GLY A 254 11.88 -0.18 -5.65
N THR A 255 12.65 0.52 -6.49
CA THR A 255 12.21 1.71 -7.24
C THR A 255 12.63 1.63 -8.70
N VAL A 256 11.72 1.94 -9.63
CA VAL A 256 12.01 2.03 -11.07
C VAL A 256 11.62 3.43 -11.56
N TYR A 257 12.56 4.14 -12.17
CA TYR A 257 12.30 5.37 -12.91
C TYR A 257 12.29 5.06 -14.40
N VAL A 258 11.30 5.58 -15.13
CA VAL A 258 11.22 5.46 -16.59
C VAL A 258 11.02 6.84 -17.21
N MET A 259 11.95 7.22 -18.09
CA MET A 259 11.88 8.41 -18.95
C MET A 259 11.63 7.93 -20.39
N PRO A 260 10.36 7.77 -20.83
CA PRO A 260 10.05 7.18 -22.13
C PRO A 260 10.31 8.11 -23.32
N PHE A 261 10.54 9.41 -23.09
CA PHE A 261 10.79 10.42 -24.10
C PHE A 261 11.83 11.43 -23.58
N MET A 262 13.12 11.11 -23.61
CA MET A 262 14.16 12.06 -23.19
C MET A 262 14.13 13.34 -24.02
N ASN A 263 13.94 13.20 -25.34
CA ASN A 263 13.78 14.31 -26.29
C ASN A 263 12.40 14.28 -26.98
N PRO A 264 11.31 14.80 -26.35
CA PRO A 264 9.97 14.82 -26.95
C PRO A 264 9.90 15.55 -28.29
N LYS A 265 10.67 16.64 -28.47
CA LYS A 265 10.82 17.37 -29.73
C LYS A 265 11.43 16.52 -30.84
N GLY A 266 12.56 15.87 -30.58
CA GLY A 266 13.19 14.93 -31.51
C GLY A 266 12.25 13.76 -31.84
N THR A 267 11.58 13.21 -30.83
CA THR A 267 10.59 12.13 -30.97
C THR A 267 9.46 12.53 -31.92
N ALA A 268 8.83 13.68 -31.66
CA ALA A 268 7.71 14.20 -32.45
C ALA A 268 8.11 14.49 -33.91
N ALA A 269 9.34 14.92 -34.14
CA ALA A 269 9.91 15.16 -35.47
C ALA A 269 10.50 13.90 -36.14
N ASN A 270 10.64 12.78 -35.41
CA ASN A 270 11.28 11.55 -35.87
C ASN A 270 12.73 11.75 -36.37
N VAL A 271 13.51 12.57 -35.67
CA VAL A 271 14.92 12.88 -36.02
C VAL A 271 15.90 12.42 -34.94
N ARG A 272 17.13 12.11 -35.35
CA ARG A 272 18.24 11.81 -34.42
C ARG A 272 18.61 13.05 -33.60
N ASP A 273 18.95 14.12 -34.31
CA ASP A 273 19.45 15.36 -33.75
C ASP A 273 18.42 16.48 -34.00
N TYR A 274 17.84 17.02 -32.93
CA TYR A 274 16.83 18.07 -33.08
C TYR A 274 17.51 19.44 -33.14
N LYS A 275 17.29 20.18 -34.24
CA LYS A 275 18.00 21.45 -34.54
C LYS A 275 19.54 21.32 -34.44
N GLY A 276 20.10 20.24 -34.98
CA GLY A 276 21.55 19.97 -34.95
C GLY A 276 22.12 19.60 -33.57
N ILE A 277 21.27 19.42 -32.54
CA ILE A 277 21.73 19.05 -31.20
C ILE A 277 21.72 17.53 -31.04
N HIS A 278 22.92 16.95 -31.07
CA HIS A 278 23.17 15.55 -30.73
C HIS A 278 23.31 15.38 -29.21
N LEU A 279 22.24 14.95 -28.53
CA LEU A 279 22.19 14.90 -27.07
C LEU A 279 23.23 13.96 -26.45
N ASN A 280 23.52 12.82 -27.09
CA ASN A 280 24.49 11.85 -26.56
C ASN A 280 25.96 12.35 -26.55
N LYS A 281 26.25 13.50 -27.17
CA LYS A 281 27.54 14.20 -27.13
C LYS A 281 27.54 15.43 -26.21
N LYS A 282 26.46 15.65 -25.45
CA LYS A 282 26.29 16.81 -24.55
C LYS A 282 25.96 16.44 -23.10
N ALA A 283 26.00 15.16 -22.74
CA ALA A 283 25.65 14.70 -21.39
C ALA A 283 26.53 15.26 -20.26
N ASN A 284 27.71 15.80 -20.57
CA ASN A 284 28.58 16.51 -19.62
C ASN A 284 28.45 18.05 -19.67
N LYS A 285 27.49 18.61 -20.44
CA LYS A 285 27.32 20.06 -20.61
C LYS A 285 26.10 20.60 -19.87
N LYS A 286 26.34 21.31 -18.76
CA LYS A 286 25.32 21.93 -17.90
C LYS A 286 24.30 22.72 -18.71
N GLY A 287 23.02 22.58 -18.37
CA GLY A 287 21.91 23.27 -19.04
C GLY A 287 21.41 22.61 -20.33
N THR A 288 21.97 21.45 -20.73
CA THR A 288 21.41 20.64 -21.83
C THR A 288 20.43 19.58 -21.30
N ILE A 289 19.56 19.06 -22.18
CA ILE A 289 18.52 18.06 -21.83
C ILE A 289 19.11 16.72 -21.34
N SER A 290 20.40 16.47 -21.60
CA SER A 290 21.13 15.24 -21.32
C SER A 290 22.09 15.32 -20.12
N TYR A 291 22.17 16.46 -19.44
CA TYR A 291 23.02 16.70 -18.28
C TYR A 291 22.27 16.41 -16.97
#